data_AF-A0A3M1I8X6-F1
#
_entry.id   AF-A0A3M1I8X6-F1
#
_cell.length_a   1.000
_cell.length_b   1.000
_cell.length_c   1.000
_cell.angle_alpha   90.00
_cell.angle_beta   90.00
_cell.angle_gamma   90.00
#
_symmetry.space_group_name_H-M   'P 1'
#
loop_
_entity.id
_entity.type
_entity.pdbx_description
1 polymer ?
#
loop_
_entity_poly.entity_id
_entity_poly.type
_entity_poly.pdbx_seq_one_letter_code
_entity_poly.pdbx_strand_id
1 'polypeptide(L)'
;RWMQTGTLLLLVGLATGRQFLWANDFRRDWKVQKNLFWQMTWRAPGLEPHTVVLLNEGGVHFYSDNSLSAALNWVYAPDLRDEGDIPYVLFYPTERLGGSLPGLEAGLPVRYDFLAGTFTGSTSQVVTFYYQPPKCLRLLDPEIDAENRLIPEATLMRDAARLSSSTWILAEETARMPEVYAPEPEPTWCYYFEKAELARQEENWARVVALGKKAFALGDYPNDPVERFVFIEGYAHEGDWERARQLSLEAYRISPSYVSPLLCRLWTRIEAETSDDTARRAVLEELFAKFNCYP
;
A
#
# COMPACT_ATOMS: atom_id res chain seq x y z
N ARG A 1 7.74 -35.94 -46.48
CA ARG A 1 7.18 -34.65 -46.96
C ARG A 1 5.94 -34.25 -46.16
N TRP A 2 4.77 -34.91 -46.30
CA TRP A 2 3.56 -34.54 -45.54
C TRP A 2 3.70 -34.57 -44.01
N MET A 3 4.37 -35.60 -43.44
CA MET A 3 4.64 -35.63 -42.00
C MET A 3 5.53 -34.46 -41.54
N GLN A 4 6.56 -34.10 -42.31
CA GLN A 4 7.45 -32.97 -41.97
C GLN A 4 6.71 -31.64 -42.02
N THR A 5 5.85 -31.44 -43.03
CA THR A 5 5.00 -30.26 -43.14
C THR A 5 3.98 -30.20 -41.99
N GLY A 6 3.35 -31.33 -41.64
CA GLY A 6 2.42 -31.42 -40.50
C GLY A 6 3.09 -31.09 -39.17
N THR A 7 4.28 -31.66 -38.91
CA THR A 7 5.07 -31.35 -37.70
C THR A 7 5.46 -29.88 -37.65
N LEU A 8 5.92 -29.31 -38.78
CA LEU A 8 6.28 -27.89 -38.84
C LEU A 8 5.08 -26.99 -38.52
N LEU A 9 3.92 -27.25 -39.12
CA LEU A 9 2.69 -26.49 -38.86
C LEU A 9 2.26 -26.59 -37.40
N LEU A 10 2.37 -27.79 -36.79
CA LEU A 10 2.09 -27.98 -35.37
C LEU A 10 3.03 -27.15 -34.49
N LEU A 11 4.35 -27.20 -34.76
CA LEU A 11 5.35 -26.44 -34.00
C LEU A 11 5.13 -24.92 -34.13
N VAL A 12 4.83 -24.44 -35.34
CA VAL A 12 4.51 -23.02 -35.57
C VAL A 12 3.22 -22.62 -34.86
N GLY A 13 2.19 -23.47 -34.89
CA GLY A 13 0.94 -23.25 -34.16
C GLY A 13 1.16 -23.15 -32.65
N LEU A 14 1.93 -24.08 -32.07
CA LEU A 14 2.28 -24.08 -30.65
C LEU A 14 3.13 -22.86 -30.27
N ALA A 15 4.11 -22.48 -31.09
CA ALA A 15 4.93 -21.29 -30.87
C ALA A 15 4.07 -20.02 -30.90
N THR A 16 3.17 -19.90 -31.87
CA THR A 16 2.23 -18.76 -31.98
C THR A 16 1.30 -18.70 -30.76
N GLY A 17 0.74 -19.84 -30.34
CA GLY A 17 -0.05 -19.93 -29.13
C GLY A 17 0.72 -19.49 -27.88
N ARG A 18 2.00 -19.88 -27.76
CA ARG A 18 2.86 -19.47 -26.64
C ARG A 18 3.10 -17.95 -26.61
N GLN A 19 3.37 -17.36 -27.78
CA GLN A 19 3.55 -15.91 -27.90
C GLN A 19 2.28 -15.14 -27.52
N PHE A 20 1.11 -15.64 -27.91
CA PHE A 20 -0.17 -15.06 -27.51
C PHE A 20 -0.39 -15.10 -25.99
N LEU A 21 -0.06 -16.23 -25.34
CA LEU A 21 -0.15 -16.35 -23.88
C LEU A 21 0.78 -15.36 -23.18
N TRP A 22 2.04 -15.23 -23.64
CA TRP A 22 2.96 -14.21 -23.11
C TRP A 22 2.42 -12.80 -23.27
N ALA A 23 1.95 -12.43 -24.47
CA ALA A 23 1.38 -11.11 -24.70
C ALA A 23 0.20 -10.82 -23.75
N ASN A 24 -0.62 -11.83 -23.47
CA ASN A 24 -1.71 -11.70 -22.52
C ASN A 24 -1.24 -11.56 -21.07
N ASP A 25 -0.16 -12.23 -20.66
CA ASP A 25 0.43 -12.09 -19.32
C ASP A 25 0.99 -10.69 -19.12
N PHE A 26 1.77 -10.16 -20.07
CA PHE A 26 2.25 -8.77 -20.05
C PHE A 26 1.09 -7.77 -20.03
N ARG A 27 0.03 -8.00 -20.81
CA ARG A 27 -1.17 -7.14 -20.80
C ARG A 27 -1.85 -7.12 -19.43
N ARG A 28 -1.91 -8.26 -18.73
CA ARG A 28 -2.51 -8.35 -17.39
C ARG A 28 -1.63 -7.64 -16.37
N ASP A 29 -0.34 -7.92 -16.37
CA ASP A 29 0.61 -7.32 -15.44
C ASP A 29 0.72 -5.80 -15.65
N TRP A 30 0.63 -5.33 -16.89
CA TRP A 30 0.51 -3.89 -17.18
C TRP A 30 -0.69 -3.26 -16.46
N LYS A 31 -1.86 -3.91 -16.47
CA LYS A 31 -3.04 -3.38 -15.74
C LYS A 31 -2.79 -3.33 -14.23
N VAL A 32 -2.08 -4.32 -13.68
CA VAL A 32 -1.73 -4.36 -12.26
C VAL A 32 -0.77 -3.22 -11.91
N GLN A 33 0.27 -3.02 -12.71
CA GLN A 33 1.21 -1.92 -12.53
C GLN A 33 0.53 -0.54 -12.71
N LYS A 34 -0.41 -0.41 -13.67
CA LYS A 34 -1.23 0.81 -13.78
C LYS A 34 -2.01 1.07 -12.50
N ASN A 35 -2.66 0.03 -11.97
CA ASN A 35 -3.46 0.15 -10.74
C ASN A 35 -2.60 0.48 -9.53
N LEU A 36 -1.37 -0.06 -9.44
CA LEU A 36 -0.40 0.31 -8.41
C LEU A 36 -0.19 1.83 -8.40
N PHE A 37 0.16 2.45 -9.53
CA PHE A 37 0.43 3.89 -9.55
C PHE A 37 -0.82 4.75 -9.34
N TRP A 38 -1.99 4.35 -9.85
CA TRP A 38 -3.24 5.04 -9.52
C TRP A 38 -3.54 5.00 -8.02
N GLN A 39 -3.44 3.83 -7.39
CA GLN A 39 -3.61 3.70 -5.93
C GLN A 39 -2.56 4.50 -5.15
N MET A 40 -1.30 4.52 -5.63
CA MET A 40 -0.28 5.39 -5.04
C MET A 40 -0.73 6.85 -5.07
N THR A 41 -1.25 7.37 -6.19
CA THR A 41 -1.73 8.77 -6.25
C THR A 41 -2.99 9.03 -5.41
N TRP A 42 -3.83 8.03 -5.18
CA TRP A 42 -4.98 8.18 -4.29
C TRP A 42 -4.56 8.27 -2.83
N ARG A 43 -3.62 7.40 -2.40
CA ARG A 43 -3.10 7.35 -1.03
C ARG A 43 -2.08 8.47 -0.74
N ALA A 44 -1.25 8.82 -1.73
CA ALA A 44 -0.21 9.84 -1.65
C ALA A 44 -0.33 10.79 -2.86
N PRO A 45 -1.20 11.81 -2.78
CA PRO A 45 -1.43 12.74 -3.89
C PRO A 45 -0.21 13.58 -4.28
N GLY A 46 0.72 13.74 -3.35
CA GLY A 46 2.06 14.25 -3.60
C GLY A 46 3.06 13.62 -2.63
N LEU A 47 4.34 13.72 -2.96
CA LEU A 47 5.45 13.26 -2.13
C LEU A 47 6.50 14.37 -2.03
N GLU A 48 7.16 14.46 -0.88
CA GLU A 48 8.33 15.33 -0.73
C GLU A 48 9.55 14.74 -1.48
N PRO A 49 10.33 15.55 -2.23
CA PRO A 49 11.56 15.09 -2.87
C PRO A 49 12.55 14.47 -1.90
N HIS A 50 13.45 13.62 -2.39
CA HIS A 50 14.43 12.82 -1.61
C HIS A 50 13.81 11.71 -0.76
N THR A 51 12.56 11.32 -1.08
CA THR A 51 11.87 10.22 -0.42
C THR A 51 12.27 8.87 -1.04
N VAL A 52 12.64 7.93 -0.17
CA VAL A 52 12.79 6.51 -0.53
C VAL A 52 11.43 5.83 -0.41
N VAL A 53 10.97 5.22 -1.50
CA VAL A 53 9.77 4.38 -1.52
C VAL A 53 10.18 2.92 -1.37
N LEU A 54 9.70 2.26 -0.32
CA LEU A 54 9.86 0.81 -0.17
C LEU A 54 8.59 0.10 -0.61
N LEU A 55 8.74 -0.95 -1.42
CA LEU A 55 7.63 -1.75 -1.93
C LEU A 55 7.97 -3.24 -1.81
N ASN A 56 6.98 -4.10 -1.62
CA ASN A 56 7.20 -5.54 -1.71
C ASN A 56 7.26 -6.04 -3.16
N GLU A 57 7.97 -7.14 -3.34
CA GLU A 57 7.88 -7.95 -4.56
C GLU A 57 6.55 -8.72 -4.65
N GLY A 58 6.26 -9.23 -5.86
CA GLY A 58 5.16 -10.16 -6.11
C GLY A 58 3.82 -9.52 -6.41
N GLY A 59 3.66 -8.21 -6.18
CA GLY A 59 2.48 -7.46 -6.60
C GLY A 59 2.43 -7.22 -8.11
N VAL A 60 3.61 -7.07 -8.74
CA VAL A 60 3.80 -7.02 -10.20
C VAL A 60 4.89 -8.02 -10.59
N HIS A 61 4.83 -8.59 -11.79
CA HIS A 61 5.64 -9.76 -12.14
C HIS A 61 6.79 -9.48 -13.12
N PHE A 62 6.62 -8.55 -14.06
CA PHE A 62 7.60 -8.30 -15.13
C PHE A 62 8.39 -6.99 -14.94
N TYR A 63 8.37 -6.44 -13.72
CA TYR A 63 8.97 -5.14 -13.41
C TYR A 63 9.93 -5.25 -12.23
N SER A 64 11.16 -4.77 -12.44
CA SER A 64 12.10 -4.55 -11.35
C SER A 64 11.82 -3.21 -10.66
N ASP A 65 12.28 -3.09 -9.43
CA ASP A 65 12.23 -1.85 -8.65
C ASP A 65 12.85 -0.64 -9.41
N ASN A 66 13.89 -0.88 -10.20
CA ASN A 66 14.49 0.10 -11.11
C ASN A 66 13.52 0.60 -12.17
N SER A 67 12.77 -0.30 -12.82
CA SER A 67 11.79 0.11 -13.83
C SER A 67 10.61 0.86 -13.21
N LEU A 68 10.20 0.48 -11.99
CA LEU A 68 9.17 1.19 -11.25
C LEU A 68 9.67 2.54 -10.71
N SER A 69 10.95 2.68 -10.37
CA SER A 69 11.55 3.96 -9.99
C SER A 69 11.44 4.98 -11.12
N ALA A 70 11.63 4.57 -12.38
CA ALA A 70 11.42 5.45 -13.52
C ALA A 70 9.97 5.92 -13.62
N ALA A 71 9.01 4.99 -13.49
CA ALA A 71 7.59 5.32 -13.51
C ALA A 71 7.19 6.23 -12.32
N LEU A 72 7.73 5.98 -11.13
CA LEU A 72 7.52 6.79 -9.93
C LEU A 72 7.93 8.24 -10.17
N ASN A 73 9.12 8.48 -10.71
CA ASN A 73 9.59 9.84 -11.02
C ASN A 73 8.75 10.49 -12.13
N TRP A 74 8.29 9.73 -13.12
CA TRP A 74 7.39 10.26 -14.15
C TRP A 74 6.05 10.74 -13.56
N VAL A 75 5.54 10.07 -12.53
CA VAL A 75 4.28 10.41 -11.85
C VAL A 75 4.47 11.56 -10.85
N TYR A 76 5.50 11.49 -9.99
CA TYR A 76 5.67 12.42 -8.85
C TYR A 76 6.62 13.58 -9.11
N ALA A 77 7.34 13.58 -10.23
CA ALA A 77 8.16 14.69 -10.70
C ALA A 77 7.85 15.01 -12.18
N PRO A 78 6.59 15.35 -12.51
CA PRO A 78 6.15 15.54 -13.90
C PRO A 78 6.85 16.72 -14.58
N ASP A 79 7.37 17.67 -13.80
CA ASP A 79 8.09 18.86 -14.26
C ASP A 79 9.62 18.71 -14.13
N LEU A 80 10.14 17.49 -13.90
CA LEU A 80 11.58 17.23 -13.79
C LEU A 80 12.29 17.60 -15.11
N ARG A 81 13.21 18.57 -15.02
CA ARG A 81 14.02 19.06 -16.17
C ARG A 81 15.51 18.82 -15.99
N ASP A 82 15.97 18.62 -14.77
CA ASP A 82 17.39 18.51 -14.47
C ASP A 82 17.90 17.11 -14.79
N GLU A 83 18.69 17.02 -15.86
CA GLU A 83 19.38 15.80 -16.27
C GLU A 83 20.48 15.46 -15.26
N GLY A 84 20.18 14.59 -14.28
CA GLY A 84 21.21 14.03 -13.40
C GLY A 84 20.84 13.90 -11.92
N ASP A 85 19.74 14.50 -11.46
CA ASP A 85 19.22 14.31 -10.10
C ASP A 85 17.78 13.82 -10.17
N ILE A 86 17.50 12.67 -9.58
CA ILE A 86 16.14 12.11 -9.52
C ILE A 86 15.61 12.20 -8.08
N PRO A 87 14.40 12.75 -7.87
CA PRO A 87 13.88 13.02 -6.53
C PRO A 87 13.43 11.78 -5.77
N TYR A 88 13.16 10.67 -6.45
CA TYR A 88 12.63 9.46 -5.80
C TYR A 88 13.34 8.19 -6.26
N VAL A 89 13.42 7.21 -5.36
CA VAL A 89 13.74 5.82 -5.71
C VAL A 89 12.69 4.90 -5.13
N LEU A 90 12.38 3.83 -5.85
CA LEU A 90 11.59 2.72 -5.38
C LEU A 90 12.51 1.50 -5.23
N PHE A 91 12.55 0.92 -4.04
CA PHE A 91 13.33 -0.27 -3.76
C PHE A 91 12.47 -1.42 -3.28
N TYR A 92 12.82 -2.61 -3.74
CA TYR A 92 12.43 -3.85 -3.08
C TYR A 92 13.46 -4.14 -1.98
N PRO A 93 13.07 -4.15 -0.68
CA PRO A 93 14.01 -4.39 0.40
C PRO A 93 14.81 -5.69 0.23
N THR A 94 14.16 -6.74 -0.26
CA THR A 94 14.74 -8.07 -0.55
C THR A 94 15.91 -8.05 -1.54
N GLU A 95 15.90 -7.10 -2.48
CA GLU A 95 16.93 -6.97 -3.53
C GLU A 95 18.01 -5.93 -3.19
N ARG A 96 17.71 -4.98 -2.29
CA ARG A 96 18.56 -3.79 -2.05
C ARG A 96 19.23 -3.75 -0.69
N LEU A 97 18.72 -4.49 0.30
CA LEU A 97 19.23 -4.47 1.66
C LEU A 97 20.71 -4.89 1.71
N GLY A 98 21.52 -4.11 2.44
CA GLY A 98 22.98 -4.29 2.54
C GLY A 98 23.75 -3.76 1.32
N GLY A 99 23.05 -3.17 0.34
CA GLY A 99 23.62 -2.53 -0.84
C GLY A 99 23.14 -1.09 -0.96
N SER A 100 22.33 -0.80 -1.99
CA SER A 100 21.78 0.55 -2.22
C SER A 100 20.80 0.99 -1.14
N LEU A 101 20.17 0.04 -0.44
CA LEU A 101 19.49 0.26 0.83
C LEU A 101 20.41 -0.26 1.94
N PRO A 102 21.14 0.61 2.68
CA PRO A 102 22.20 0.13 3.57
C PRO A 102 21.67 -0.66 4.77
N GLY A 103 20.46 -0.34 5.25
CA GLY A 103 19.83 -0.95 6.41
C GLY A 103 18.33 -0.61 6.50
N LEU A 104 17.64 -1.20 7.47
CA LEU A 104 16.23 -0.93 7.80
C LEU A 104 16.11 -0.16 9.13
N GLU A 105 17.02 0.79 9.31
CA GLU A 105 17.10 1.70 10.45
C GLU A 105 17.23 3.15 9.95
N ALA A 106 16.69 4.10 10.72
CA ALA A 106 16.66 5.51 10.32
C ALA A 106 18.06 6.14 10.34
N GLY A 107 18.25 7.20 9.55
CA GLY A 107 19.46 8.03 9.57
C GLY A 107 20.63 7.54 8.71
N LEU A 108 20.44 6.49 7.91
CA LEU A 108 21.45 6.01 6.97
C LEU A 108 21.37 6.82 5.67
N PRO A 109 22.51 7.24 5.10
CA PRO A 109 22.53 7.90 3.81
C PRO A 109 22.20 6.92 2.69
N VAL A 110 21.34 7.32 1.76
CA VAL A 110 20.98 6.55 0.57
C VAL A 110 21.45 7.31 -0.65
N ARG A 111 22.35 6.70 -1.43
CA ARG A 111 22.78 7.22 -2.73
C ARG A 111 22.64 6.12 -3.76
N TYR A 112 21.95 6.42 -4.86
CA TYR A 112 21.72 5.44 -5.91
C TYR A 112 21.92 6.06 -7.29
N ASP A 113 22.90 5.55 -8.03
CA ASP A 113 23.14 5.98 -9.40
C ASP A 113 22.22 5.20 -10.34
N PHE A 114 21.16 5.86 -10.80
CA PHE A 114 20.23 5.34 -11.79
C PHE A 114 20.60 5.85 -13.18
N LEU A 115 20.24 5.11 -14.24
CA LEU A 115 20.62 5.50 -15.61
C LEU A 115 20.12 6.90 -16.00
N ALA A 116 18.97 7.32 -15.46
CA ALA A 116 18.37 8.63 -15.72
C ALA A 116 18.89 9.75 -14.80
N GLY A 117 19.65 9.43 -13.75
CA GLY A 117 20.15 10.40 -12.77
C GLY A 117 20.52 9.75 -11.45
N THR A 118 21.16 10.49 -10.56
CA THR A 118 21.50 10.02 -9.21
C THR A 118 20.39 10.42 -8.25
N PHE A 119 19.99 9.51 -7.37
CA PHE A 119 19.21 9.83 -6.18
C PHE A 119 20.14 10.05 -4.99
N THR A 120 19.83 11.07 -4.18
CA THR A 120 20.44 11.28 -2.86
C THR A 120 19.33 11.50 -1.84
N GLY A 121 19.35 10.74 -0.73
CA GLY A 121 18.36 10.83 0.34
C GLY A 121 18.82 10.08 1.59
N SER A 122 17.86 9.69 2.45
CA SER A 122 18.15 8.97 3.69
C SER A 122 17.03 8.02 4.07
N THR A 123 17.36 6.95 4.81
CA THR A 123 16.38 6.06 5.45
C THR A 123 15.56 6.75 6.56
N SER A 124 15.82 8.01 6.88
CA SER A 124 14.93 8.85 7.69
C SER A 124 13.71 9.37 6.93
N GLN A 125 13.75 9.37 5.59
CA GLN A 125 12.69 9.88 4.73
C GLN A 125 12.15 8.75 3.85
N VAL A 126 11.32 7.90 4.46
CA VAL A 126 10.82 6.66 3.85
C VAL A 126 9.30 6.61 3.89
N VAL A 127 8.71 6.20 2.77
CA VAL A 127 7.32 5.72 2.70
C VAL A 127 7.35 4.23 2.33
N THR A 128 6.73 3.39 3.16
CA THR A 128 6.71 1.95 2.93
C THR A 128 5.33 1.53 2.48
N PHE A 129 5.19 1.19 1.20
CA PHE A 129 3.95 0.68 0.63
C PHE A 129 3.95 -0.84 0.56
N TYR A 130 2.79 -1.44 0.78
CA TYR A 130 2.54 -2.86 0.56
C TYR A 130 1.43 -3.04 -0.45
N TYR A 131 1.69 -3.86 -1.47
CA TYR A 131 0.82 -4.09 -2.60
C TYR A 131 0.75 -5.58 -2.95
N GLN A 132 -0.41 -6.19 -2.70
CA GLN A 132 -0.68 -7.59 -3.03
C GLN A 132 -2.11 -7.72 -3.57
N PRO A 133 -2.35 -7.32 -4.84
CA PRO A 133 -3.68 -7.38 -5.43
C PRO A 133 -4.28 -8.79 -5.33
N PRO A 134 -5.59 -8.93 -5.07
CA PRO A 134 -6.63 -7.90 -5.14
C PRO A 134 -6.77 -7.02 -3.88
N LYS A 135 -5.86 -7.12 -2.89
CA LYS A 135 -5.81 -6.17 -1.76
C LYS A 135 -5.40 -4.78 -2.23
N CYS A 136 -5.85 -3.78 -1.49
CA CYS A 136 -5.51 -2.39 -1.78
C CYS A 136 -4.05 -2.09 -1.44
N LEU A 137 -3.50 -1.07 -2.07
CA LEU A 137 -2.22 -0.49 -1.68
C LEU A 137 -2.36 0.07 -0.27
N ARG A 138 -1.39 -0.27 0.59
CA ARG A 138 -1.35 0.24 1.95
C ARG A 138 -0.04 0.96 2.19
N LEU A 139 -0.10 2.17 2.73
CA LEU A 139 1.03 2.70 3.49
C LEU A 139 1.08 1.91 4.80
N LEU A 140 2.20 1.28 5.10
CA LEU A 140 2.33 0.49 6.32
C LEU A 140 2.40 1.41 7.54
N ASP A 141 1.57 1.10 8.54
CA ASP A 141 1.50 1.82 9.82
C ASP A 141 2.60 1.27 10.75
N PRO A 142 3.58 2.08 11.20
CA PRO A 142 4.69 1.60 12.01
C PRO A 142 4.26 0.99 13.36
N GLU A 143 3.11 1.41 13.91
CA GLU A 143 2.61 0.90 15.19
C GLU A 143 1.90 -0.44 15.02
N ILE A 144 1.24 -0.66 13.88
CA ILE A 144 0.43 -1.86 13.62
C ILE A 144 1.19 -2.88 12.77
N ASP A 145 1.70 -2.45 11.62
CA ASP A 145 2.20 -3.32 10.56
C ASP A 145 3.59 -3.90 10.83
N ALA A 146 4.35 -3.31 11.75
CA ALA A 146 5.65 -3.85 12.18
C ALA A 146 5.54 -5.26 12.80
N GLU A 147 4.36 -5.62 13.32
CA GLU A 147 4.08 -6.94 13.90
C GLU A 147 2.97 -7.69 13.14
N ASN A 148 2.53 -7.17 11.97
CA ASN A 148 1.44 -7.73 11.19
C ASN A 148 1.86 -9.01 10.47
N ARG A 149 1.57 -10.16 11.10
CA ARG A 149 1.86 -11.50 10.57
C ARG A 149 1.06 -11.88 9.31
N LEU A 150 0.12 -11.05 8.85
CA LEU A 150 -0.49 -11.21 7.51
C LEU A 150 0.48 -10.79 6.40
N ILE A 151 1.50 -9.98 6.73
CA ILE A 151 2.60 -9.62 5.85
C ILE A 151 3.70 -10.70 6.01
N PRO A 152 4.02 -11.47 4.96
CA PRO A 152 5.02 -12.54 5.06
C PRO A 152 6.41 -11.99 5.41
N GLU A 153 7.07 -12.65 6.36
CA GLU A 153 8.42 -12.28 6.84
C GLU A 153 9.45 -12.14 5.72
N ALA A 154 9.39 -13.04 4.75
CA ALA A 154 10.31 -13.08 3.62
C ALA A 154 10.28 -11.81 2.75
N THR A 155 9.24 -10.97 2.85
CA THR A 155 9.17 -9.71 2.12
C THR A 155 9.95 -8.57 2.78
N LEU A 156 10.42 -8.77 4.02
CA LEU A 156 11.06 -7.75 4.89
C LEU A 156 10.19 -6.53 5.20
N MET A 157 8.92 -6.54 4.79
CA MET A 157 8.06 -5.36 4.87
C MET A 157 7.60 -5.03 6.28
N ARG A 158 7.56 -6.00 7.19
CA ARG A 158 7.30 -5.75 8.62
C ARG A 158 8.44 -4.95 9.25
N ASP A 159 9.68 -5.26 8.89
CA ASP A 159 10.84 -4.49 9.37
C ASP A 159 10.87 -3.11 8.70
N ALA A 160 10.61 -3.04 7.39
CA ALA A 160 10.49 -1.78 6.66
C ALA A 160 9.33 -0.89 7.14
N ALA A 161 8.26 -1.46 7.71
CA ALA A 161 7.16 -0.70 8.29
C ALA A 161 7.64 0.23 9.41
N ARG A 162 8.71 -0.13 10.14
CA ARG A 162 9.29 0.70 11.22
C ARG A 162 9.89 2.02 10.72
N LEU A 163 10.24 2.11 9.44
CA LEU A 163 10.72 3.33 8.79
C LEU A 163 9.61 4.14 8.13
N SER A 164 8.44 3.53 7.92
CA SER A 164 7.33 4.13 7.21
C SER A 164 6.82 5.36 7.95
N SER A 165 6.66 6.47 7.23
CA SER A 165 6.03 7.67 7.77
C SER A 165 5.15 8.33 6.73
N SER A 166 3.98 8.80 7.15
CA SER A 166 3.08 9.60 6.34
C SER A 166 3.50 11.07 6.24
N THR A 167 4.49 11.51 7.03
CA THR A 167 4.95 12.92 7.08
C THR A 167 5.38 13.45 5.72
N TRP A 168 5.90 12.58 4.86
CA TRP A 168 6.43 12.91 3.52
C TRP A 168 5.37 12.89 2.43
N ILE A 169 4.12 12.58 2.78
CA ILE A 169 2.98 12.56 1.87
C ILE A 169 2.27 13.91 1.93
N LEU A 170 2.18 14.57 0.78
CA LEU A 170 1.52 15.86 0.63
C LEU A 170 0.02 15.64 0.34
N ALA A 171 -0.82 16.42 1.01
CA ALA A 171 -2.26 16.45 0.75
C ALA A 171 -2.59 17.11 -0.60
N GLU A 172 -1.73 18.03 -1.06
CA GLU A 172 -1.86 18.66 -2.37
C GLU A 172 -1.59 17.65 -3.50
N GLU A 173 -2.45 17.68 -4.52
CA GLU A 173 -2.32 16.86 -5.72
C GLU A 173 -1.21 17.39 -6.63
N THR A 174 0.04 17.03 -6.32
CA THR A 174 1.22 17.37 -7.14
C THR A 174 1.61 16.26 -8.12
N ALA A 175 1.25 15.00 -7.81
CA ALA A 175 1.44 13.88 -8.72
C ALA A 175 0.56 14.04 -9.98
N ARG A 176 1.12 13.76 -11.15
CA ARG A 176 0.39 13.80 -12.42
C ARG A 176 0.59 12.49 -13.17
N MET A 177 -0.49 11.74 -13.33
CA MET A 177 -0.45 10.49 -14.08
C MET A 177 -0.17 10.75 -15.57
N PRO A 178 0.86 10.13 -16.17
CA PRO A 178 1.11 10.24 -17.60
C PRO A 178 -0.05 9.68 -18.45
N GLU A 179 -0.25 10.20 -19.66
CA GLU A 179 -1.38 9.85 -20.53
C GLU A 179 -1.49 8.33 -20.79
N VAL A 180 -0.36 7.62 -20.87
CA VAL A 180 -0.34 6.15 -21.06
C VAL A 180 -1.06 5.39 -19.93
N TYR A 181 -1.19 5.99 -18.75
CA TYR A 181 -1.89 5.38 -17.62
C TYR A 181 -3.41 5.61 -17.64
N ALA A 182 -3.90 6.53 -18.47
CA ALA A 182 -5.31 6.85 -18.58
C ALA A 182 -6.16 5.65 -19.05
N PRO A 183 -7.48 5.67 -18.77
CA PRO A 183 -8.16 6.57 -17.83
C PRO A 183 -7.86 6.18 -16.37
N GLU A 184 -8.20 7.08 -15.44
CA GLU A 184 -8.33 6.76 -14.02
C GLU A 184 -9.34 5.61 -13.84
N PRO A 185 -9.04 4.59 -13.02
CA PRO A 185 -10.01 3.55 -12.70
C PRO A 185 -11.22 4.12 -11.95
N GLU A 186 -12.39 3.54 -12.20
CA GLU A 186 -13.61 3.88 -11.45
C GLU A 186 -13.41 3.66 -9.93
N PRO A 187 -13.96 4.53 -9.07
CA PRO A 187 -13.84 4.39 -7.62
C PRO A 187 -14.41 3.06 -7.09
N THR A 188 -13.53 2.18 -6.63
CA THR A 188 -13.85 0.92 -5.94
C THR A 188 -13.64 1.03 -4.44
N TRP A 189 -13.74 -0.09 -3.71
CA TRP A 189 -13.35 -0.15 -2.30
C TRP A 189 -11.97 0.49 -2.03
N CYS A 190 -10.95 0.17 -2.85
CA CYS A 190 -9.59 0.67 -2.64
C CYS A 190 -9.47 2.18 -2.74
N TYR A 191 -10.21 2.81 -3.68
CA TYR A 191 -10.25 4.26 -3.78
C TYR A 191 -10.72 4.91 -2.48
N TYR A 192 -11.84 4.42 -1.92
CA TYR A 192 -12.39 4.99 -0.69
C TYR A 192 -11.56 4.65 0.54
N PHE A 193 -10.97 3.46 0.60
CA PHE A 193 -10.05 3.05 1.65
C PHE A 193 -8.81 3.96 1.66
N GLU A 194 -8.16 4.18 0.52
CA GLU A 194 -6.93 4.97 0.43
C GLU A 194 -7.18 6.46 0.69
N LYS A 195 -8.29 7.00 0.17
CA LYS A 195 -8.72 8.38 0.50
C LYS A 195 -9.09 8.52 1.97
N ALA A 196 -9.60 7.45 2.62
CA ALA A 196 -9.88 7.47 4.05
C ALA A 196 -8.58 7.43 4.87
N GLU A 197 -7.59 6.64 4.46
CA GLU A 197 -6.27 6.61 5.09
C GLU A 197 -5.54 7.97 4.96
N LEU A 198 -5.70 8.65 3.82
CA LEU A 198 -5.22 10.02 3.65
C LEU A 198 -5.96 10.99 4.59
N ALA A 199 -7.29 10.91 4.68
CA ALA A 199 -8.06 11.74 5.61
C ALA A 199 -7.72 11.46 7.09
N ARG A 200 -7.41 10.21 7.43
CA ARG A 200 -6.93 9.81 8.76
C ARG A 200 -5.62 10.49 9.12
N GLN A 201 -4.68 10.56 8.18
CA GLN A 201 -3.40 11.26 8.36
C GLN A 201 -3.58 12.75 8.69
N GLU A 202 -4.66 13.37 8.22
CA GLU A 202 -5.01 14.77 8.52
C GLU A 202 -5.93 14.91 9.76
N GLU A 203 -6.15 13.81 10.51
CA GLU A 203 -7.09 13.73 11.64
C GLU A 203 -8.52 14.16 11.27
N ASN A 204 -8.90 14.06 9.99
CA ASN A 204 -10.21 14.44 9.50
C ASN A 204 -11.20 13.27 9.63
N TRP A 205 -11.54 12.94 10.87
CA TRP A 205 -12.37 11.77 11.23
C TRP A 205 -13.76 11.80 10.60
N ALA A 206 -14.41 12.96 10.55
CA ALA A 206 -15.68 13.15 9.85
C ALA A 206 -15.58 12.77 8.36
N ARG A 207 -14.45 13.08 7.71
CA ARG A 207 -14.20 12.68 6.32
C ARG A 207 -13.95 11.18 6.19
N VAL A 208 -13.22 10.56 7.11
CA VAL A 208 -13.04 9.10 7.18
C VAL A 208 -14.39 8.40 7.22
N VAL A 209 -15.29 8.82 8.12
CA VAL A 209 -16.64 8.26 8.25
C VAL A 209 -17.46 8.48 6.98
N ALA A 210 -17.40 9.68 6.37
CA ALA A 210 -18.12 9.96 5.13
C ALA A 210 -17.65 9.09 3.95
N LEU A 211 -16.35 8.84 3.83
CA LEU A 211 -15.78 7.92 2.85
C LEU A 211 -16.17 6.47 3.14
N GLY A 212 -16.15 6.06 4.41
CA GLY A 212 -16.59 4.74 4.85
C GLY A 212 -18.05 4.47 4.48
N LYS A 213 -18.96 5.44 4.68
CA LYS A 213 -20.37 5.30 4.27
C LYS A 213 -20.51 5.04 2.77
N LYS A 214 -19.68 5.66 1.93
CA LYS A 214 -19.65 5.38 0.49
C LYS A 214 -19.09 4.00 0.19
N ALA A 215 -17.96 3.64 0.81
CA ALA A 215 -17.30 2.35 0.64
C ALA A 215 -18.21 1.18 1.03
N PHE A 216 -18.85 1.22 2.20
CA PHE A 216 -19.73 0.17 2.69
C PHE A 216 -21.09 0.10 1.96
N ALA A 217 -21.46 1.15 1.22
CA ALA A 217 -22.63 1.14 0.35
C ALA A 217 -22.35 0.50 -1.01
N LEU A 218 -21.07 0.24 -1.34
CA LEU A 218 -20.72 -0.54 -2.52
C LEU A 218 -21.13 -2.01 -2.32
N GLY A 219 -21.39 -2.71 -3.43
CA GLY A 219 -21.43 -4.18 -3.44
C GLY A 219 -20.04 -4.83 -3.43
N ASP A 220 -19.01 -4.05 -3.07
CA ASP A 220 -17.59 -4.41 -3.03
C ASP A 220 -17.12 -4.45 -1.57
N TYR A 221 -16.09 -5.25 -1.28
CA TYR A 221 -15.68 -5.57 0.08
C TYR A 221 -14.15 -5.65 0.20
N PRO A 222 -13.61 -5.38 1.40
CA PRO A 222 -12.17 -5.46 1.63
C PRO A 222 -11.63 -6.89 1.41
N ASN A 223 -10.46 -6.95 0.77
CA ASN A 223 -9.73 -8.20 0.54
C ASN A 223 -8.72 -8.50 1.67
N ASP A 224 -8.56 -7.59 2.62
CA ASP A 224 -7.77 -7.77 3.84
C ASP A 224 -8.56 -7.27 5.06
N PRO A 225 -8.60 -8.02 6.19
CA PRO A 225 -9.28 -7.56 7.41
C PRO A 225 -8.76 -6.19 7.90
N VAL A 226 -7.49 -5.88 7.68
CA VAL A 226 -6.86 -4.63 8.16
C VAL A 226 -7.29 -3.42 7.32
N GLU A 227 -7.89 -3.60 6.14
CA GLU A 227 -8.51 -2.49 5.37
C GLU A 227 -9.73 -1.89 6.08
N ARG A 228 -10.29 -2.57 7.10
CA ARG A 228 -11.36 -1.99 7.93
C ARG A 228 -10.85 -1.05 9.02
N PHE A 229 -9.55 -1.07 9.33
CA PHE A 229 -9.03 -0.42 10.53
C PHE A 229 -9.18 1.10 10.51
N VAL A 230 -8.94 1.72 9.36
CA VAL A 230 -9.17 3.15 9.15
C VAL A 230 -10.60 3.57 9.52
N PHE A 231 -11.59 2.74 9.17
CA PHE A 231 -12.99 3.04 9.46
C PHE A 231 -13.34 2.74 10.90
N ILE A 232 -12.78 1.69 11.52
CA ILE A 232 -12.92 1.43 12.97
C ILE A 232 -12.47 2.67 13.74
N GLU A 233 -11.28 3.18 13.41
CA GLU A 233 -10.69 4.37 14.03
C GLU A 233 -11.54 5.62 13.79
N GLY A 234 -11.96 5.87 12.54
CA GLY A 234 -12.82 7.01 12.23
C GLY A 234 -14.17 7.01 12.93
N TYR A 235 -14.85 5.86 13.03
CA TYR A 235 -16.11 5.77 13.77
C TYR A 235 -15.91 5.96 15.27
N ALA A 236 -14.82 5.44 15.84
CA ALA A 236 -14.51 5.64 17.25
C ALA A 236 -14.24 7.12 17.58
N HIS A 237 -13.47 7.82 16.76
CA HIS A 237 -13.18 9.24 16.91
C HIS A 237 -14.44 10.13 16.76
N GLU A 238 -15.38 9.75 15.92
CA GLU A 238 -16.68 10.43 15.78
C GLU A 238 -17.74 9.98 16.82
N GLY A 239 -17.35 9.14 17.79
CA GLY A 239 -18.22 8.67 18.88
C GLY A 239 -19.26 7.60 18.50
N ASP A 240 -19.19 7.05 17.29
CA ASP A 240 -20.01 5.91 16.85
C ASP A 240 -19.37 4.59 17.31
N TRP A 241 -19.34 4.41 18.63
CA TRP A 241 -18.72 3.27 19.30
C TRP A 241 -19.33 1.93 18.89
N GLU A 242 -20.64 1.89 18.60
CA GLU A 242 -21.34 0.71 18.13
C GLU A 242 -20.81 0.25 16.77
N ARG A 243 -20.67 1.18 15.82
CA ARG A 243 -20.15 0.86 14.49
C ARG A 243 -18.69 0.46 14.53
N ALA A 244 -17.86 1.15 15.31
CA ALA A 244 -16.47 0.79 15.52
C ALA A 244 -16.32 -0.63 16.11
N ARG A 245 -17.17 -0.98 17.09
CA ARG A 245 -17.23 -2.33 17.66
C ARG A 245 -17.61 -3.37 16.61
N GLN A 246 -18.68 -3.14 15.86
CA GLN A 246 -19.15 -4.07 14.84
C GLN A 246 -18.04 -4.39 13.83
N LEU A 247 -17.38 -3.37 13.29
CA LEU A 247 -16.31 -3.55 12.30
C LEU A 247 -15.09 -4.27 12.89
N SER A 248 -14.77 -4.03 14.17
CA SER A 248 -13.71 -4.75 14.88
C SER A 248 -14.02 -6.24 14.99
N LEU A 249 -15.26 -6.58 15.36
CA LEU A 249 -15.71 -7.97 15.43
C LEU A 249 -15.74 -8.65 14.06
N GLU A 250 -16.11 -7.93 13.00
CA GLU A 250 -16.07 -8.42 11.62
C GLU A 250 -14.64 -8.72 11.17
N ALA A 251 -13.70 -7.79 11.40
CA ALA A 251 -12.29 -7.99 11.08
C ALA A 251 -11.68 -9.17 11.86
N TYR A 252 -11.97 -9.25 13.16
CA TYR A 252 -11.51 -10.32 14.04
C TYR A 252 -11.96 -11.71 13.56
N ARG A 253 -13.21 -11.86 13.10
CA ARG A 253 -13.77 -13.15 12.66
C ARG A 253 -13.05 -13.75 11.46
N ILE A 254 -12.39 -12.94 10.64
CA ILE A 254 -11.70 -13.42 9.42
C ILE A 254 -10.49 -14.27 9.78
N SER A 255 -9.64 -13.79 10.69
CA SER A 255 -8.44 -14.51 11.12
C SER A 255 -8.07 -14.14 12.56
N PRO A 256 -8.78 -14.71 13.57
CA PRO A 256 -8.65 -14.28 14.96
C PRO A 256 -7.22 -14.22 15.45
N SER A 257 -6.41 -15.26 15.26
CA SER A 257 -5.03 -15.31 15.79
C SER A 257 -4.09 -14.29 15.16
N TYR A 258 -4.35 -13.85 13.94
CA TYR A 258 -3.51 -12.89 13.23
C TYR A 258 -3.98 -11.45 13.41
N VAL A 259 -5.29 -11.24 13.49
CA VAL A 259 -5.90 -9.92 13.56
C VAL A 259 -6.01 -9.41 15.00
N SER A 260 -6.16 -10.30 15.99
CA SER A 260 -6.30 -9.91 17.41
C SER A 260 -5.18 -8.98 17.90
N PRO A 261 -3.88 -9.31 17.69
CA PRO A 261 -2.81 -8.42 18.15
C PRO A 261 -2.85 -7.03 17.50
N LEU A 262 -3.30 -6.96 16.24
CA LEU A 262 -3.40 -5.70 15.49
C LEU A 262 -4.57 -4.86 15.98
N LEU A 263 -5.71 -5.50 16.27
CA LEU A 263 -6.86 -4.84 16.89
C LEU A 263 -6.52 -4.33 18.29
N CYS A 264 -5.74 -5.08 19.08
CA CYS A 264 -5.29 -4.59 20.38
C CYS A 264 -4.50 -3.28 20.24
N ARG A 265 -3.52 -3.23 19.33
CA ARG A 265 -2.74 -2.00 19.09
C ARG A 265 -3.62 -0.85 18.61
N LEU A 266 -4.52 -1.12 17.66
CA LEU A 266 -5.47 -0.11 17.18
C LEU A 266 -6.34 0.44 18.32
N TRP A 267 -6.90 -0.42 19.17
CA TRP A 267 -7.77 0.03 20.26
C TRP A 267 -7.02 0.70 21.40
N THR A 268 -5.76 0.33 21.67
CA THR A 268 -4.88 1.08 22.58
C THR A 268 -4.63 2.49 22.06
N ARG A 269 -4.41 2.67 20.76
CA ARG A 269 -4.28 4.00 20.14
C ARG A 269 -5.58 4.79 20.25
N ILE A 270 -6.72 4.19 19.88
CA ILE A 270 -8.04 4.82 20.01
C ILE A 270 -8.30 5.26 21.45
N GLU A 271 -7.97 4.42 22.45
CA GLU A 271 -8.12 4.77 23.87
C GLU A 271 -7.28 5.99 24.27
N ALA A 272 -6.07 6.13 23.71
CA ALA A 272 -5.17 7.25 23.99
C ALA A 272 -5.62 8.56 23.34
N GLU A 273 -6.29 8.50 22.19
CA GLU A 273 -6.60 9.69 21.38
C GLU A 273 -8.05 10.20 21.52
N THR A 274 -8.96 9.37 22.03
CA THR A 274 -10.40 9.72 22.16
C THR A 274 -10.77 10.17 23.57
N SER A 275 -11.83 10.98 23.69
CA SER A 275 -12.32 11.44 25.00
C SER A 275 -12.92 10.31 25.83
N ASP A 276 -12.68 10.35 27.14
CA ASP A 276 -13.19 9.33 28.06
C ASP A 276 -14.68 9.49 28.36
N ASP A 277 -15.48 8.52 27.95
CA ASP A 277 -16.92 8.44 28.23
C ASP A 277 -17.36 7.01 28.60
N THR A 278 -18.59 6.87 29.10
CA THR A 278 -19.12 5.57 29.55
C THR A 278 -19.31 4.57 28.42
N ALA A 279 -19.67 5.01 27.22
CA ALA A 279 -19.88 4.14 26.06
C ALA A 279 -18.54 3.59 25.55
N ARG A 280 -17.52 4.46 25.47
CA ARG A 280 -16.15 4.11 25.15
C ARG A 280 -15.62 3.03 26.09
N ARG A 281 -15.71 3.25 27.41
CA ARG A 281 -15.19 2.30 28.41
C ARG A 281 -15.83 0.92 28.29
N ALA A 282 -17.14 0.86 28.06
CA ALA A 282 -17.84 -0.41 27.87
C ALA A 282 -17.36 -1.15 26.61
N VAL A 283 -17.15 -0.44 25.49
CA VAL A 283 -16.65 -1.05 24.25
C VAL A 283 -15.19 -1.49 24.39
N LEU A 284 -14.33 -0.68 25.01
CA LEU A 284 -12.94 -1.06 25.27
C LEU A 284 -12.84 -2.31 26.15
N GLU A 285 -13.60 -2.38 27.25
CA GLU A 285 -13.63 -3.55 28.13
C GLU A 285 -14.06 -4.82 27.37
N GLU A 286 -15.13 -4.73 26.57
CA GLU A 286 -15.61 -5.85 25.76
C GLU A 286 -14.53 -6.31 24.76
N LEU A 287 -13.97 -5.36 23.99
CA LEU A 287 -13.06 -5.68 22.89
C LEU A 287 -11.69 -6.15 23.40
N PHE A 288 -11.15 -5.57 24.46
CA PHE A 288 -9.91 -6.04 25.08
C PHE A 288 -10.08 -7.46 25.64
N ALA A 289 -11.20 -7.76 26.30
CA ALA A 289 -11.50 -9.11 26.73
C ALA A 289 -11.67 -10.06 25.53
N LYS A 290 -12.38 -9.63 24.48
CA LYS A 290 -12.65 -10.45 23.29
C LYS A 290 -11.38 -10.80 22.51
N PHE A 291 -10.45 -9.85 22.43
CA PHE A 291 -9.21 -9.97 21.67
C PHE A 291 -8.03 -10.46 22.53
N ASN A 292 -8.25 -10.71 23.82
CA ASN A 292 -7.20 -11.04 24.79
C ASN A 292 -6.04 -10.05 24.74
N CYS A 293 -6.36 -8.76 24.79
CA CYS A 293 -5.34 -7.71 24.85
C CYS A 293 -4.72 -7.72 26.24
N TYR A 294 -3.45 -8.11 26.33
CA TYR A 294 -2.66 -8.06 27.55
C TYR A 294 -1.75 -6.82 27.51
N PRO A 295 -1.52 -6.15 28.66
CA PRO A 295 -0.57 -5.06 28.77
C PRO A 295 0.88 -5.50 28.49
#